data_AF-A0A532T1X7-F1
#
_entry.id   AF-A0A532T1X7-F1
#
_cell.length_a   1.000
_cell.length_b   1.000
_cell.length_c   1.000
_cell.angle_alpha   90.00
_cell.angle_beta   90.00
_cell.angle_gamma   90.00
#
_symmetry.space_group_name_H-M   'P 1'
#
loop_
_entity.id
_entity.type
_entity.pdbx_description
1 polymer ?
#
loop_
_entity_poly.entity_id
_entity_poly.type
_entity_poly.pdbx_seq_one_letter_code
_entity_poly.pdbx_strand_id
1 'polypeptide(L)' 'MKVAFGKIKITPKDYIGKPMAGYARKDPCLGKLDDIYAYGVLITNEERELERDQCLFISLDLLKIPVSICDYIKRKIKEK' A
#
# COMPACT_ATOMS: atom_id res chain seq x y z
N MET A 1 12.86 7.61 19.69
CA MET A 1 12.19 7.39 18.39
C MET A 1 12.19 5.91 18.08
N LYS A 2 11.03 5.29 17.89
CA LYS A 2 10.89 3.89 17.51
C LYS A 2 10.35 3.80 16.09
N VAL A 3 10.79 2.79 15.35
CA VAL A 3 10.38 2.54 13.97
C VAL A 3 9.96 1.10 13.83
N ALA A 4 8.79 0.86 13.23
CA ALA A 4 8.31 -0.47 12.87
C ALA A 4 8.11 -0.56 11.36
N PHE A 5 8.46 -1.73 10.80
CA PHE A 5 8.35 -2.02 9.38
C PHE A 5 7.33 -3.14 9.15
N GLY A 6 6.52 -3.00 8.11
CA GLY A 6 5.58 -4.02 7.68
C GLY A 6 5.67 -4.22 6.17
N LYS A 7 5.49 -5.48 5.73
CA LYS A 7 5.38 -5.84 4.31
C LYS A 7 4.25 -6.84 4.13
N ILE A 8 3.33 -6.56 3.22
CA ILE A 8 2.23 -7.48 2.87
C ILE A 8 2.12 -7.65 1.37
N LYS A 9 1.84 -8.88 0.92
CA LYS A 9 1.59 -9.16 -0.51
C LYS A 9 0.21 -8.64 -0.91
N ILE A 10 0.15 -7.90 -2.00
CA ILE A 10 -1.09 -7.33 -2.55
C ILE A 10 -1.37 -7.78 -3.99
N THR A 11 -0.61 -8.72 -4.53
CA THR A 11 -0.87 -9.31 -5.86
C THR A 11 -2.31 -9.85 -5.92
N PRO A 12 -3.16 -9.38 -6.84
CA PRO A 12 -4.48 -9.95 -7.04
C PRO A 12 -4.38 -11.44 -7.38
N LYS A 13 -5.39 -12.24 -7.05
CA LYS A 13 -5.40 -13.66 -7.43
C LYS A 13 -5.88 -13.87 -8.87
N ASP A 14 -6.70 -12.95 -9.38
CA ASP A 14 -7.43 -13.04 -10.64
C ASP A 14 -6.91 -12.02 -11.66
N TYR A 15 -5.58 -11.90 -11.80
CA TYR A 15 -4.96 -10.87 -12.65
C TYR A 15 -4.75 -11.31 -14.10
N ILE A 16 -4.73 -12.61 -14.40
CA ILE A 16 -4.50 -13.10 -15.76
C ILE A 16 -5.57 -12.59 -16.71
N GLY A 17 -5.15 -12.04 -17.85
CA GLY A 17 -6.04 -11.42 -18.85
C GLY A 17 -6.49 -10.00 -18.51
N LYS A 18 -6.25 -9.50 -17.29
CA LYS A 18 -6.54 -8.09 -16.95
C LYS A 18 -5.49 -7.17 -17.55
N PRO A 19 -5.87 -5.96 -17.99
CA PRO A 19 -4.91 -5.01 -18.56
C PRO A 19 -3.91 -4.50 -17.51
N MET A 20 -2.64 -4.44 -17.88
CA MET A 20 -1.62 -3.78 -17.08
C MET A 20 -1.86 -2.27 -17.01
N ALA A 21 -1.60 -1.68 -15.85
CA ALA A 21 -1.70 -0.24 -15.67
C ALA A 21 -0.43 0.48 -16.16
N GLY A 22 -0.59 1.62 -16.83
CA GLY A 22 0.50 2.54 -17.17
C GLY A 22 0.87 2.63 -18.63
N TYR A 23 0.61 1.58 -19.41
CA TYR A 23 0.87 1.57 -20.83
C TYR A 23 -0.29 2.16 -21.62
N ALA A 24 0.05 2.88 -22.70
CA ALA A 24 -0.96 3.42 -23.62
C ALA A 24 -1.71 2.30 -24.36
N ARG A 25 -0.98 1.23 -24.73
CA ARG A 25 -1.57 -0.01 -25.23
C ARG A 25 -1.95 -0.89 -24.04
N LYS A 26 -3.20 -1.36 -24.03
CA LYS A 26 -3.70 -2.28 -23.00
C LYS A 26 -3.14 -3.67 -23.25
N ASP A 27 -1.99 -3.96 -22.66
CA ASP A 27 -1.42 -5.31 -22.69
C ASP A 27 -1.92 -6.11 -21.48
N PRO A 28 -2.46 -7.32 -21.68
CA PRO A 28 -2.98 -8.13 -20.59
C PRO A 28 -1.86 -8.77 -19.78
N CYS A 29 -2.09 -9.02 -18.50
CA CYS A 29 -1.19 -9.83 -17.69
C CYS A 29 -1.24 -11.29 -18.15
N LEU A 30 -0.11 -11.85 -18.56
CA LEU A 30 0.01 -13.24 -19.02
C LEU A 30 0.60 -14.18 -17.97
N GLY A 31 1.18 -13.62 -16.92
CA GLY A 31 1.90 -14.33 -15.87
C GLY A 31 2.43 -13.34 -14.84
N LYS A 32 3.17 -13.84 -13.85
CA LYS A 32 3.79 -13.02 -12.81
C LYS A 32 5.30 -13.23 -12.83
N LEU A 33 6.06 -12.14 -12.91
CA LEU A 33 7.51 -12.15 -12.69
C LEU A 33 7.83 -12.13 -11.19
N ASP A 34 7.23 -11.20 -10.45
CA ASP A 34 7.35 -11.09 -8.99
C ASP A 34 6.01 -10.65 -8.37
N ASP A 35 5.84 -10.86 -7.07
CA ASP A 35 4.72 -10.33 -6.32
C ASP A 35 4.83 -8.81 -6.11
N ILE A 36 3.67 -8.16 -6.05
CA ILE A 36 3.57 -6.75 -5.67
C ILE A 36 3.22 -6.65 -4.19
N TYR A 37 3.78 -5.67 -3.51
CA TYR A 37 3.66 -5.52 -2.07
C TYR A 37 3.16 -4.12 -1.65
N ALA A 38 2.61 -4.08 -0.45
CA ALA A 38 2.48 -2.86 0.34
C ALA A 38 3.51 -2.88 1.45
N TYR A 39 4.15 -1.73 1.68
CA TYR A 39 5.14 -1.52 2.72
C TYR A 39 4.65 -0.45 3.68
N GLY A 40 4.72 -0.74 4.98
CA GLY A 40 4.41 0.20 6.04
C GLY A 40 5.65 0.60 6.81
N VAL A 41 5.80 1.88 7.11
CA VAL A 41 6.80 2.40 8.06
C VAL A 41 6.06 3.23 9.09
N LEU A 42 6.00 2.74 10.33
CA LEU A 42 5.42 3.47 11.45
C LEU A 42 6.55 4.06 12.28
N ILE A 43 6.56 5.38 12.43
CA ILE A 43 7.50 6.11 13.26
C ILE A 43 6.74 6.65 14.47
N THR A 44 7.24 6.39 15.67
CA THR A 44 6.66 6.86 16.92
C THR A 44 7.70 7.59 17.77
N ASN A 45 7.27 8.66 18.45
CA ASN A 45 8.07 9.32 19.48
C ASN A 45 7.68 8.78 20.87
N GLU A 46 8.66 8.58 21.76
CA GLU A 46 8.44 8.02 23.10
C GLU A 46 8.20 9.09 24.17
N GLU A 47 8.71 10.31 23.96
CA GLU A 47 8.68 11.37 24.99
C GLU A 47 7.30 12.01 25.18
N ARG A 48 6.33 11.66 24.35
CA ARG A 48 4.95 12.13 24.42
C ARG A 48 4.03 10.93 24.30
N GLU A 49 3.48 10.48 25.43
CA GLU A 49 2.46 9.42 25.52
C GLU A 49 1.12 9.75 24.81
N LEU A 50 1.10 10.78 23.97
CA LEU A 50 -0.05 11.12 23.16
C LEU A 50 0.02 10.32 21.86
N GLU A 51 -1.04 9.57 21.55
CA GLU A 51 -1.26 8.86 20.27
C GLU A 51 -1.04 9.74 19.01
N ARG A 52 -0.92 11.06 19.19
CA ARG A 52 -0.76 12.08 18.14
C ARG A 52 0.64 12.18 17.54
N ASP A 53 1.66 11.59 18.16
CA ASP A 53 3.05 11.61 17.65
C ASP A 53 3.42 10.32 16.91
N GLN A 54 2.46 9.80 16.13
CA GLN A 54 2.65 8.64 15.26
C GLN A 54 2.52 9.05 13.79
N CYS A 55 3.48 8.62 12.97
CA CYS A 55 3.44 8.85 11.54
C CYS A 55 3.55 7.51 10.80
N LEU A 56 2.52 7.16 10.03
CA LEU A 56 2.49 5.95 9.21
C LEU A 56 2.67 6.31 7.75
N PHE A 57 3.76 5.85 7.15
CA PHE A 57 3.99 5.88 5.73
C PHE A 57 3.60 4.55 5.11
N ILE A 58 2.89 4.60 3.99
CA ILE A 58 2.52 3.42 3.21
C ILE A 58 3.04 3.61 1.78
N SER A 59 3.91 2.71 1.34
CA SER A 59 4.35 2.59 -0.04
C SER A 59 3.71 1.37 -0.69
N LEU A 60 3.40 1.45 -1.97
CA LEU A 60 2.68 0.41 -2.73
C LEU A 60 3.38 0.21 -4.06
N ASP A 61 3.61 -1.04 -4.45
CA ASP A 61 4.18 -1.43 -5.75
C ASP A 61 3.13 -1.28 -6.87
N LEU A 62 2.64 -0.05 -7.04
CA LEU A 62 1.61 0.34 -7.99
C LEU A 62 2.02 1.66 -8.66
N LEU A 63 1.66 1.82 -9.94
CA LEU A 63 1.96 3.05 -10.67
C LEU A 63 1.32 4.30 -10.02
N LYS A 64 0.07 4.16 -9.56
CA LYS A 64 -0.72 5.23 -8.94
C LYS A 64 -1.85 4.62 -8.13
N ILE A 65 -2.29 5.34 -7.11
CA ILE A 65 -3.43 4.96 -6.28
C ILE A 65 -4.55 5.99 -6.45
N PRO A 66 -5.76 5.58 -6.83
CA PRO A 66 -6.91 6.47 -6.84
C PRO A 66 -7.19 7.04 -5.46
N VAL A 67 -7.58 8.32 -5.39
CA VAL A 67 -7.90 9.01 -4.12
C VAL A 67 -8.94 8.24 -3.30
N SER A 68 -9.94 7.63 -3.96
CA SER A 68 -10.94 6.79 -3.31
C SER A 68 -10.36 5.59 -2.55
N ILE A 69 -9.28 4.99 -3.05
CA ILE A 69 -8.57 3.90 -2.39
C ILE A 69 -7.73 4.44 -1.22
N CYS A 70 -7.08 5.60 -1.39
CA CYS A 70 -6.39 6.27 -0.28
C CYS A 70 -7.34 6.57 0.88
N ASP A 71 -8.53 7.09 0.59
CA ASP A 71 -9.52 7.43 1.60
C ASP A 71 -10.12 6.18 2.26
N TYR A 72 -10.33 5.11 1.47
CA TYR A 72 -10.70 3.81 2.00
C TYR A 72 -9.67 3.29 3.02
N ILE A 73 -8.37 3.32 2.69
CA ILE A 73 -7.30 2.88 3.59
C ILE A 73 -7.27 3.73 4.87
N LYS A 74 -7.31 5.07 4.73
CA LYS A 74 -7.34 5.99 5.88
C LYS A 74 -8.52 5.71 6.80
N ARG A 75 -9.70 5.48 6.23
CA ARG A 75 -10.91 5.15 6.98
C ARG A 75 -10.75 3.83 7.72
N LYS A 76 -10.23 2.79 7.06
CA LYS A 76 -9.99 1.49 7.71
C LYS A 76 -8.96 1.51 8.83
N ILE A 77 -7.95 2.38 8.75
CA ILE A 77 -7.00 2.56 9.86
C ILE A 77 -7.67 3.25 11.06
N LYS A 78 -8.58 4.21 10.81
CA LYS A 78 -9.30 4.93 11.86
C LYS A 78 -10.42 4.12 12.51
N GLU A 79 -11.09 3.26 11.75
CA GLU A 79 -12.26 2.48 12.17
C GLU A 79 -11.93 1.25 13.06
N LYS A 80 -10.64 0.99 13.34
CA LYS A 80 -10.09 -0.18 14.03
C LYS A 80 -11.11 -1.16 14.64
#